data_AF-A0A3N0XDT5-F1
#
_entry.id   AF-A0A3N0XDT5-F1
#
_cell.length_a   1.000
_cell.length_b   1.000
_cell.length_c   1.000
_cell.angle_alpha   90.00
_cell.angle_beta   90.00
_cell.angle_gamma   90.00
#
_symmetry.space_group_name_H-M   'P 1'
#
loop_
_entity.id
_entity.type
_entity.pdbx_description
1 polymer ?
#
loop_
_entity_poly.entity_id
_entity_poly.type
_entity_poly.pdbx_seq_one_letter_code
_entity_poly.pdbx_strand_id
1 'polypeptide(L)'
;MKEDTQKQLFTDIARRNFYIKQFFKMNEISVHLLGDMNNPLIVNDENIVLSCFANNFNLIFKDNSFEGNEVFSVKLKNEADLCKDRLEYWIKTANHRKIYLFKSEEGMYYNRYVKEYNGKLALFSPSKELAYYVFQRQKAVEMVQNLKKDKIHLSIVY
;
A
#
# COMPACT_ATOMS: atom_id res chain seq x y z
N MET A 1 -14.37 28.97 -6.31
CA MET A 1 -12.95 29.00 -5.84
C MET A 1 -12.56 27.81 -4.95
N LYS A 2 -13.31 27.41 -3.91
CA LYS A 2 -12.91 26.26 -3.06
C LYS A 2 -13.08 24.88 -3.74
N GLU A 3 -14.10 24.70 -4.58
CA GLU A 3 -14.37 23.41 -5.25
C GLU A 3 -13.34 23.07 -6.34
N ASP A 4 -12.88 24.06 -7.11
CA ASP A 4 -11.91 23.84 -8.19
C ASP A 4 -10.54 23.43 -7.64
N THR A 5 -10.10 24.05 -6.54
CA THR A 5 -8.85 23.69 -5.86
C THR A 5 -8.89 22.27 -5.29
N GLN A 6 -10.03 21.84 -4.72
CA GLN A 6 -10.18 20.48 -4.21
C GLN A 6 -10.20 19.43 -5.32
N LYS A 7 -10.90 19.71 -6.44
CA LYS A 7 -10.87 18.84 -7.63
C LYS A 7 -9.46 18.72 -8.19
N GLN A 8 -8.74 19.84 -8.31
CA GLN A 8 -7.38 19.85 -8.82
C GLN A 8 -6.40 19.07 -7.92
N LEU A 9 -6.49 19.26 -6.60
CA LEU A 9 -5.70 18.50 -5.63
C LEU A 9 -5.95 16.98 -5.73
N PHE A 10 -7.23 16.59 -5.84
CA PHE A 10 -7.61 15.20 -6.01
C PHE A 10 -7.02 14.61 -7.30
N THR A 11 -7.06 15.37 -8.41
CA THR A 11 -6.45 14.93 -9.67
C THR A 11 -4.94 14.79 -9.58
N ASP A 12 -4.26 15.65 -8.80
CA ASP A 12 -2.81 15.56 -8.60
C ASP A 12 -2.40 14.34 -7.77
N ILE A 13 -3.14 14.05 -6.70
CA ILE A 13 -2.90 12.85 -5.87
C ILE A 13 -3.13 11.59 -6.71
N ALA A 14 -4.22 11.53 -7.47
CA ALA A 14 -4.52 10.40 -8.34
C ALA A 14 -3.43 10.21 -9.41
N ARG A 15 -2.99 11.31 -10.05
CA ARG A 15 -1.92 11.30 -11.05
C ARG A 15 -0.58 10.86 -10.47
N ARG A 16 -0.20 11.37 -9.30
CA ARG A 16 1.01 10.94 -8.58
C ARG A 16 0.96 9.46 -8.28
N ASN A 17 -0.14 8.97 -7.70
CA ASN A 17 -0.31 7.56 -7.35
C ASN A 17 -0.29 6.65 -8.59
N PHE A 18 -0.83 7.12 -9.71
CA PHE A 18 -0.68 6.45 -11.01
C PHE A 18 0.79 6.36 -11.42
N TYR A 19 1.56 7.45 -11.35
CA TYR A 19 2.98 7.42 -11.69
C TYR A 19 3.83 6.58 -10.75
N ILE A 20 3.49 6.48 -9.46
CA ILE A 20 4.16 5.52 -8.55
C ILE A 20 4.01 4.11 -9.09
N LYS A 21 2.78 3.68 -9.41
CA LYS A 21 2.52 2.34 -9.95
C LYS A 21 3.24 2.12 -11.29
N GLN A 22 3.22 3.11 -12.19
CA GLN A 22 3.92 3.03 -13.47
C GLN A 22 5.43 2.90 -13.28
N PHE A 23 6.03 3.69 -12.38
CA PHE A 23 7.46 3.63 -12.09
C PHE A 23 7.89 2.22 -11.65
N PHE A 24 7.19 1.63 -10.68
CA PHE A 24 7.52 0.27 -10.23
C PHE A 24 7.27 -0.76 -11.32
N LYS A 25 6.15 -0.66 -12.06
CA LYS A 25 5.84 -1.58 -13.16
C LYS A 25 6.88 -1.54 -14.28
N MET A 26 7.34 -0.36 -14.68
CA MET A 26 8.39 -0.21 -15.71
C MET A 26 9.75 -0.74 -15.24
N ASN A 27 9.96 -0.81 -13.92
CA ASN A 27 11.13 -1.44 -13.30
C ASN A 27 10.86 -2.89 -12.88
N GLU A 28 9.82 -3.53 -13.43
CA GLU A 28 9.47 -4.94 -13.23
C GLU A 28 9.17 -5.33 -11.77
N ILE A 29 8.72 -4.38 -10.96
CA ILE A 29 8.32 -4.60 -9.57
C ILE A 29 6.81 -4.38 -9.45
N SER A 30 6.09 -5.39 -8.98
CA SER A 30 4.66 -5.31 -8.71
C SER A 30 4.40 -4.68 -7.33
N VAL A 31 3.57 -3.64 -7.29
CA VAL A 31 3.22 -2.94 -6.05
C VAL A 31 1.73 -2.59 -5.99
N HIS A 32 1.22 -2.52 -4.77
CA HIS A 32 -0.12 -2.08 -4.40
C HIS A 32 0.00 -0.85 -3.51
N LEU A 33 -0.92 0.09 -3.68
CA LEU A 33 -1.00 1.29 -2.85
C LEU A 33 -2.07 1.09 -1.79
N LEU A 34 -1.66 0.99 -0.53
CA LEU A 34 -2.56 0.74 0.59
C LEU A 34 -2.66 1.98 1.49
N GLY A 35 -3.84 2.18 2.06
CA GLY A 35 -4.03 3.16 3.12
C GLY A 35 -4.51 4.53 2.64
N ASP A 36 -3.93 5.61 3.19
CA ASP A 36 -4.31 6.98 2.82
C ASP A 36 -3.77 7.31 1.42
N MET A 37 -4.63 7.75 0.51
CA MET A 37 -4.23 8.12 -0.84
C MET A 37 -3.23 9.28 -0.88
N ASN A 38 -3.18 10.14 0.14
CA ASN A 38 -2.24 11.27 0.24
C ASN A 38 -0.83 10.81 0.59
N ASN A 39 -0.71 9.75 1.39
CA ASN A 39 0.56 9.13 1.76
C ASN A 39 0.41 7.60 1.78
N PRO A 40 0.29 6.96 0.60
CA PRO A 40 0.00 5.54 0.52
C PRO A 40 1.22 4.73 0.94
N LEU A 41 0.96 3.61 1.61
CA LEU A 41 1.95 2.56 1.74
C LEU A 41 2.16 1.92 0.38
N ILE A 42 3.41 1.77 -0.04
CA ILE A 42 3.78 1.06 -1.26
C ILE A 42 4.15 -0.36 -0.85
N VAL A 43 3.34 -1.33 -1.25
CA VAL A 43 3.43 -2.71 -0.78
C VAL A 43 3.67 -3.65 -1.94
N ASN A 44 4.69 -4.50 -1.88
CA ASN A 44 4.91 -5.51 -2.91
C ASN A 44 3.93 -6.70 -2.78
N ASP A 45 4.05 -7.66 -3.69
CA ASP A 45 3.22 -8.87 -3.66
C ASP A 45 3.48 -9.76 -2.45
N GLU A 46 4.70 -9.73 -1.89
CA GLU A 46 5.14 -10.46 -0.69
C GLU A 46 4.72 -9.78 0.63
N ASN A 47 3.81 -8.81 0.58
CA ASN A 47 3.30 -8.09 1.76
C ASN A 47 4.39 -7.35 2.55
N ILE A 48 5.39 -6.85 1.84
CA ILE A 48 6.43 -5.97 2.35
C ILE A 48 6.10 -4.53 1.95
N VAL A 49 5.95 -3.67 2.95
CA VAL A 49 5.90 -2.22 2.81
C VAL A 49 7.31 -1.71 2.56
N LEU A 50 7.51 -1.21 1.35
CA LEU A 50 8.77 -0.65 0.90
C LEU A 50 9.08 0.64 1.65
N SER A 51 10.36 0.86 1.95
CA SER A 51 10.85 2.00 2.75
C SER A 51 10.95 3.27 1.91
N CYS A 52 9.89 3.60 1.20
CA CYS A 52 9.83 4.77 0.34
C CYS A 52 8.48 5.48 0.51
N PHE A 53 8.46 6.76 0.17
CA PHE A 53 7.25 7.58 0.23
C PHE A 53 7.29 8.64 -0.87
N ALA A 54 6.12 9.12 -1.27
CA ALA A 54 6.02 10.18 -2.25
C ALA A 54 5.80 11.54 -1.55
N ASN A 55 6.64 12.51 -1.88
CA ASN A 55 6.44 13.90 -1.53
C ASN A 55 6.26 14.70 -2.82
N ASN A 56 5.04 15.22 -3.06
CA ASN A 56 4.63 15.73 -4.37
C ASN A 56 4.90 14.70 -5.47
N PHE A 57 5.62 15.08 -6.53
CA PHE A 57 6.04 14.17 -7.61
C PHE A 57 7.45 13.62 -7.43
N ASN A 58 7.99 13.60 -6.20
CA ASN A 58 9.26 12.95 -5.90
C ASN A 58 9.00 11.69 -5.07
N LEU A 59 9.48 10.54 -5.55
CA LEU A 59 9.46 9.29 -4.80
C LEU A 59 10.83 9.12 -4.14
N ILE A 60 10.82 9.11 -2.81
CA ILE A 60 12.02 9.14 -1.96
C ILE A 60 12.22 7.75 -1.36
N PHE A 61 13.41 7.20 -1.52
CA PHE A 61 13.80 5.87 -1.05
C PHE A 61 14.72 6.00 0.16
N LYS A 62 14.39 5.28 1.22
CA LYS A 62 15.13 5.30 2.49
C LYS A 62 15.79 3.95 2.78
N ASP A 63 16.83 3.97 3.59
CA ASP A 63 17.48 2.75 4.11
C ASP A 63 16.66 2.08 5.23
N ASN A 64 15.73 2.81 5.87
CA ASN A 64 14.87 2.31 6.94
C ASN A 64 13.49 3.04 6.95
N SER A 65 12.42 2.29 7.21
CA SER A 65 11.04 2.80 7.23
C SER A 65 10.72 3.84 8.32
N PHE A 66 11.42 3.87 9.47
CA PHE A 66 11.08 4.78 10.58
C PHE A 66 11.90 6.07 10.55
N GLU A 67 13.22 5.94 10.70
CA GLU A 67 14.15 7.07 10.82
C GLU A 67 15.31 6.95 9.82
N GLY A 68 15.05 6.30 8.69
CA GLY A 68 16.09 6.09 7.69
C GLY A 68 16.63 7.39 7.09
N ASN A 69 17.80 7.29 6.48
CA ASN A 69 18.33 8.34 5.61
C ASN A 69 17.80 8.15 4.20
N GLU A 70 17.70 9.25 3.45
CA GLU A 70 17.47 9.17 2.01
C GLU A 70 18.67 8.49 1.34
N VAL A 71 18.42 7.41 0.62
CA VAL A 71 19.42 6.72 -0.21
C VAL A 71 19.40 7.30 -1.62
N PHE A 72 18.20 7.55 -2.15
CA PHE A 72 17.98 8.21 -3.42
C PHE A 72 16.54 8.66 -3.59
N SER A 73 16.30 9.50 -4.59
CA SER A 73 14.98 9.91 -5.02
C SER A 73 14.86 9.90 -6.53
N VAL A 74 13.63 9.74 -7.01
CA VAL A 74 13.29 9.80 -8.44
C VAL A 74 12.11 10.74 -8.64
N LYS A 75 12.11 11.46 -9.75
CA LYS A 75 10.97 12.28 -10.14
C LYS A 75 9.95 11.41 -10.87
N LEU A 76 8.72 11.42 -10.37
CA LEU A 76 7.58 10.74 -10.97
C LEU A 76 7.12 11.48 -12.22
N LYS A 77 7.07 10.77 -13.34
CA LYS A 77 6.67 11.27 -14.66
C LYS A 77 6.07 10.11 -15.46
N ASN A 78 5.44 10.44 -16.60
CA ASN A 78 4.77 9.46 -17.45
C ASN A 78 5.72 8.39 -18.01
N GLU A 79 6.91 8.82 -18.43
CA GLU A 79 8.00 7.94 -18.87
C GLU A 79 8.99 7.80 -17.72
N ALA A 80 8.86 6.73 -16.94
CA ALA A 80 9.65 6.52 -15.75
C ALA A 80 11.13 6.28 -16.08
N ASP A 81 12.01 6.76 -15.20
CA ASP A 81 13.43 6.42 -15.28
C ASP A 81 13.61 4.92 -14.95
N LEU A 82 14.34 4.22 -15.81
CA LEU A 82 14.72 2.82 -15.60
C LEU A 82 15.93 2.77 -14.67
N CYS A 83 15.76 2.17 -13.51
CA CYS A 83 16.78 2.01 -12.47
C CYS A 83 16.64 0.65 -11.76
N LYS A 84 16.26 -0.38 -12.52
CA LYS A 84 15.95 -1.73 -12.02
C LYS A 84 17.02 -2.29 -11.09
N ASP A 85 18.29 -2.31 -11.51
CA ASP A 85 19.39 -2.86 -10.70
C ASP A 85 19.54 -2.14 -9.36
N ARG A 86 19.40 -0.80 -9.37
CA ARG A 86 19.44 0.03 -8.16
C ARG A 86 18.26 -0.26 -7.24
N LEU A 87 17.06 -0.42 -7.79
CA LEU A 87 15.86 -0.75 -7.03
C LEU A 87 15.94 -2.15 -6.44
N GLU A 88 16.39 -3.15 -7.19
CA GLU A 88 16.56 -4.52 -6.69
C GLU A 88 17.59 -4.58 -5.57
N TYR A 89 18.73 -3.89 -5.74
CA TYR A 89 19.73 -3.77 -4.68
C TYR A 89 19.14 -3.11 -3.44
N TRP A 90 18.40 -2.01 -3.61
CA TRP A 90 17.74 -1.31 -2.52
C TRP A 90 16.70 -2.19 -1.81
N ILE A 91 15.86 -2.92 -2.54
CA ILE A 91 14.85 -3.84 -1.97
C ILE A 91 15.49 -4.91 -1.09
N LYS A 92 16.69 -5.38 -1.47
CA LYS A 92 17.43 -6.42 -0.74
C LYS A 92 18.16 -5.89 0.49
N THR A 93 18.55 -4.62 0.49
CA THR A 93 19.49 -4.06 1.49
C THR A 93 18.85 -3.10 2.48
N ALA A 94 17.78 -2.41 2.08
CA ALA A 94 17.05 -1.53 2.98
C ALA A 94 16.18 -2.32 3.96
N ASN A 95 15.98 -1.75 5.15
CA ASN A 95 15.13 -2.31 6.17
C ASN A 95 13.66 -1.94 5.89
N HIS A 96 12.91 -2.90 5.38
CA HIS A 96 11.49 -2.80 5.04
C HIS A 96 10.58 -3.38 6.11
N ARG A 97 9.30 -3.00 6.08
CA ARG A 97 8.32 -3.48 7.06
C ARG A 97 7.41 -4.52 6.48
N LYS A 98 7.20 -5.60 7.21
CA LYS A 98 6.16 -6.57 6.88
C LYS A 98 4.78 -6.07 7.31
N ILE A 99 3.76 -6.40 6.53
CA ILE A 99 2.36 -6.27 6.93
C ILE A 99 1.66 -7.62 6.92
N TYR A 100 0.60 -7.70 7.71
CA TYR A 100 -0.29 -8.84 7.80
C TYR A 100 -1.65 -8.40 7.28
N LEU A 101 -2.13 -9.11 6.28
CA LEU A 101 -3.47 -8.95 5.70
C LEU A 101 -4.35 -10.10 6.14
N PHE A 102 -5.64 -9.99 5.87
CA PHE A 102 -6.62 -10.99 6.28
C PHE A 102 -7.49 -11.38 5.10
N LYS A 103 -7.71 -12.69 4.91
CA LYS A 103 -8.59 -13.23 3.87
C LYS A 103 -9.67 -14.13 4.44
N SER A 104 -10.86 -14.09 3.83
CA SER A 104 -11.89 -15.12 4.02
C SER A 104 -11.45 -16.45 3.43
N GLU A 105 -12.22 -17.51 3.70
CA GLU A 105 -12.04 -18.84 3.10
C GLU A 105 -12.18 -18.81 1.57
N GLU A 106 -13.00 -17.89 1.04
CA GLU A 106 -13.19 -17.65 -0.40
C GLU A 106 -12.04 -16.83 -1.03
N GLY A 107 -11.02 -16.47 -0.25
CA GLY A 107 -9.83 -15.75 -0.74
C GLY A 107 -10.00 -14.23 -0.85
N MET A 108 -11.10 -13.66 -0.33
CA MET A 108 -11.41 -12.23 -0.38
C MET A 108 -10.76 -11.49 0.80
N TYR A 109 -10.22 -10.29 0.58
CA TYR A 109 -9.59 -9.49 1.63
C TYR A 109 -10.62 -8.87 2.57
N TYR A 110 -10.33 -8.91 3.88
CA TYR A 110 -11.12 -8.17 4.88
C TYR A 110 -10.89 -6.66 4.72
N ASN A 111 -11.97 -5.88 4.63
CA ASN A 111 -11.90 -4.46 4.28
C ASN A 111 -11.46 -3.57 5.44
N ARG A 112 -10.62 -2.58 5.16
CA ARG A 112 -10.24 -1.53 6.12
C ARG A 112 -11.41 -0.62 6.47
N TYR A 113 -12.22 -0.32 5.47
CA TYR A 113 -13.40 0.52 5.59
C TYR A 113 -14.60 -0.28 5.13
N VAL A 114 -15.59 -0.38 6.00
CA VAL A 114 -16.87 -0.95 5.63
C VAL A 114 -17.60 0.10 4.79
N LYS A 115 -17.45 0.02 3.46
CA LYS A 115 -18.22 0.85 2.53
C LYS A 115 -19.58 0.20 2.32
N GLU A 116 -20.62 1.01 2.39
CA GLU A 116 -21.96 0.60 2.04
C GLU A 116 -22.03 0.46 0.51
N TYR A 117 -22.37 -0.74 0.04
CA TYR A 117 -22.59 -1.04 -1.37
C TYR A 117 -23.98 -1.67 -1.49
N ASN A 118 -24.90 -1.02 -2.21
CA ASN A 118 -26.30 -1.45 -2.33
C ASN A 118 -27.00 -1.68 -0.98
N GLY A 119 -26.77 -0.80 0.01
CA GLY A 119 -27.36 -0.92 1.36
C GLY A 119 -26.79 -2.08 2.20
N LYS A 120 -25.67 -2.69 1.75
CA LYS A 120 -24.95 -3.74 2.48
C LYS A 120 -23.53 -3.30 2.78
N LEU A 121 -23.14 -3.52 4.03
CA LEU A 121 -21.79 -3.30 4.52
C LEU A 121 -20.88 -4.43 4.04
N ALA A 122 -20.11 -4.19 2.97
CA ALA A 122 -19.21 -5.20 2.43
C ALA A 122 -17.99 -5.38 3.33
N LEU A 123 -17.98 -6.46 4.12
CA LEU A 123 -16.84 -6.82 4.98
C LEU A 123 -15.62 -7.29 4.18
N PHE A 124 -15.83 -7.73 2.95
CA PHE A 124 -14.80 -8.34 2.10
C PHE A 124 -14.71 -7.68 0.72
N SER A 125 -13.53 -7.73 0.10
CA SER A 125 -13.26 -7.24 -1.25
C SER A 125 -12.25 -8.12 -1.97
N PRO A 126 -12.33 -8.27 -3.30
CA PRO A 126 -11.25 -8.91 -4.05
C PRO A 126 -10.00 -8.02 -4.13
N SER A 127 -10.11 -6.71 -3.83
CA SER A 127 -9.02 -5.75 -3.97
C SER A 127 -8.11 -5.69 -2.74
N LYS A 128 -6.82 -5.95 -2.93
CA LYS A 128 -5.77 -5.80 -1.91
C LYS A 128 -5.64 -4.35 -1.42
N GLU A 129 -5.95 -3.37 -2.27
CA GLU A 129 -5.83 -1.94 -1.94
C GLU A 129 -6.84 -1.48 -0.87
N LEU A 130 -7.94 -2.22 -0.73
CA LEU A 130 -8.98 -1.97 0.28
C LEU A 130 -8.77 -2.78 1.56
N ALA A 131 -7.76 -3.64 1.59
CA ALA A 131 -7.53 -4.56 2.70
C ALA A 131 -7.18 -3.82 3.99
N TYR A 132 -7.75 -4.30 5.10
CA TYR A 132 -7.26 -4.00 6.43
C TYR A 132 -5.91 -4.68 6.64
N TYR A 133 -5.00 -3.99 7.33
CA TYR A 133 -3.66 -4.47 7.58
C TYR A 133 -3.19 -4.10 8.98
N VAL A 134 -2.28 -4.92 9.51
CA VAL A 134 -1.54 -4.61 10.73
C VAL A 134 -0.06 -4.88 10.51
N PHE A 135 0.80 -4.21 11.26
CA PHE A 135 2.25 -4.37 11.16
C PHE A 135 2.84 -5.39 12.15
N GLN A 136 2.07 -5.77 13.17
CA GLN A 136 2.53 -6.65 14.23
C GLN A 136 1.80 -7.97 14.16
N ARG A 137 2.54 -9.08 14.18
CA ARG A 137 1.99 -10.43 14.14
C ARG A 137 1.01 -10.68 15.29
N GLN A 138 1.35 -10.22 16.50
CA GLN A 138 0.50 -10.40 17.67
C GLN A 138 -0.88 -9.74 17.47
N LYS A 139 -0.92 -8.51 16.96
CA LYS A 139 -2.17 -7.84 16.60
C LYS A 139 -2.96 -8.58 15.53
N ALA A 140 -2.27 -9.22 14.58
CA ALA A 140 -2.94 -10.03 13.57
C ALA A 140 -3.63 -11.25 14.18
N VAL A 141 -2.96 -11.94 15.11
CA VAL A 141 -3.52 -13.08 15.85
C VAL A 141 -4.71 -12.64 16.70
N GLU A 142 -4.57 -11.56 17.46
CA GLU A 142 -5.65 -11.00 18.29
C GLU A 142 -6.88 -10.64 17.45
N MET A 143 -6.67 -10.04 16.27
CA MET A 143 -7.76 -9.68 15.36
C MET A 143 -8.53 -10.91 14.87
N VAL A 144 -7.84 -11.96 14.42
CA VAL A 144 -8.51 -13.20 13.98
C VAL A 144 -9.28 -13.84 15.13
N GLN A 145 -8.70 -13.87 16.34
CA GLN A 145 -9.38 -14.42 17.51
C GLN A 145 -10.63 -13.63 17.91
N ASN A 146 -10.57 -12.31 17.84
CA ASN A 146 -11.72 -11.45 18.16
C ASN A 146 -12.84 -11.61 17.14
N LEU A 147 -12.53 -11.54 15.84
CA LEU A 147 -13.53 -11.66 14.78
C LEU A 147 -14.14 -13.07 14.70
N LYS A 148 -13.40 -14.11 15.12
CA LYS A 148 -13.95 -15.46 15.26
C LYS A 148 -15.10 -15.52 16.27
N LYS A 149 -15.07 -14.71 17.33
CA LYS A 149 -16.18 -14.63 18.32
C LYS A 149 -17.46 -14.08 17.67
N ASP A 150 -17.30 -13.22 16.68
CA ASP A 150 -18.38 -12.64 15.88
C ASP A 150 -18.78 -13.53 14.68
N LYS A 151 -18.31 -14.79 14.64
CA LYS A 151 -18.51 -15.76 13.55
C LYS A 151 -17.91 -15.31 12.21
N ILE A 152 -16.93 -14.41 12.22
CA ILE A 152 -16.17 -14.00 11.04
C ILE A 152 -14.85 -14.77 11.02
N HIS A 153 -14.71 -15.69 10.07
CA HIS A 153 -13.53 -16.55 9.92
C HIS A 153 -12.53 -15.93 8.95
N LEU A 154 -11.30 -15.71 9.43
CA LEU A 154 -10.21 -15.09 8.68
C LEU A 154 -8.94 -15.92 8.78
N SER A 155 -8.16 -15.90 7.71
CA SER A 155 -6.78 -16.37 7.66
C SER A 155 -5.82 -15.18 7.57
N ILE A 156 -4.65 -15.28 8.20
CA ILE A 156 -3.59 -14.27 8.12
C ILE A 156 -2.76 -14.55 6.86
N VAL A 157 -2.64 -13.54 6.00
CA VAL A 157 -1.75 -13.55 4.83
C VAL A 157 -0.49 -12.76 5.16
N TYR A 158 0.65 -13.36 4.84
CA TYR A 158 1.99 -12.86 5.14
C TYR A 158 2.82 -12.70 3.88
#